data_AF-A0A7N2MLH6-F1
#
_entry.id   AF-A0A7N2MLH6-F1
#
_cell.length_a   1.000
_cell.length_b   1.000
_cell.length_c   1.000
_cell.angle_alpha   90.00
_cell.angle_beta   90.00
_cell.angle_gamma   90.00
#
_symmetry.space_group_name_H-M   'P 1'
#
loop_
_entity.id
_entity.type
_entity.pdbx_description
1 polymer ?
#
loop_
_entity_poly.entity_id
_entity_poly.type
_entity_poly.pdbx_seq_one_letter_code
_entity_poly.pdbx_strand_id
1 'polypeptide(L)'
;MDFFIGGTDTTSATIEWAMTELLRNPDTMAKAKQELTETLGIGESIQEKDIPRLPYLQAVLKETMQLHPIAPLLLPRSRIDVEVCGYTIPKHTQVIVNAWAIARDPMYWDKPTQFKPERFIDSKVDFRDRIGDHRSVTLLVARLSHVACSITRRLLRRQSLMAYRLLRRPSLVARLAPLPVARLAPVLPQGTSWKKFLESPLGTNLSFMPFGSGRRIWPGLDLAVRMLSLFLASLIHHFNWKLPDRMAPEDIDVKDKFGLTLQKAVALVAIPVVVAKPSSLYRYCITYQINCFCFSRH
;
A
#
# COMPACT_ATOMS: atom_id res chain seq x y z
N MET A 1 7.57 -6.82 21.11
CA MET A 1 7.14 -5.41 21.18
C MET A 1 6.76 -4.88 19.79
N ASP A 2 7.51 -5.24 18.75
CA ASP A 2 7.32 -4.76 17.36
C ASP A 2 5.93 -5.03 16.74
N PHE A 3 5.26 -6.14 17.07
CA PHE A 3 3.91 -6.44 16.56
C PHE A 3 2.82 -5.50 17.08
N PHE A 4 2.88 -5.12 18.36
CA PHE A 4 1.88 -4.26 19.01
C PHE A 4 2.04 -2.78 18.59
N ILE A 5 3.28 -2.33 18.47
CA ILE A 5 3.59 -0.96 18.02
C ILE A 5 3.32 -0.81 16.52
N GLY A 6 3.71 -1.80 15.70
CA GLY A 6 3.47 -1.76 14.26
C GLY A 6 2.01 -1.99 13.86
N GLY A 7 1.20 -2.68 14.66
CA GLY A 7 -0.19 -3.02 14.35
C GLY A 7 -1.21 -1.95 14.73
N THR A 8 -1.00 -1.22 15.82
CA THR A 8 -1.99 -0.25 16.34
C THR A 8 -2.11 0.97 15.43
N ASP A 9 -0.99 1.69 15.21
CA ASP A 9 -1.00 2.94 14.44
C ASP A 9 -1.38 2.70 12.97
N THR A 10 -0.97 1.57 12.39
CA THR A 10 -1.28 1.22 10.99
C THR A 10 -2.74 0.85 10.80
N THR A 11 -3.34 0.14 11.75
CA THR A 11 -4.77 -0.21 11.73
C THR A 11 -5.63 1.04 11.88
N SER A 12 -5.33 1.89 12.88
CA SER A 12 -6.08 3.14 13.12
C SER A 12 -6.05 4.06 11.91
N ALA A 13 -4.87 4.28 11.31
CA ALA A 13 -4.72 5.10 10.12
C ALA A 13 -5.50 4.54 8.92
N THR A 14 -5.50 3.22 8.73
CA THR A 14 -6.26 2.59 7.64
C THR A 14 -7.77 2.78 7.84
N ILE A 15 -8.28 2.59 9.06
CA ILE A 15 -9.70 2.81 9.35
C ILE A 15 -10.08 4.28 9.17
N GLU A 16 -9.20 5.21 9.58
CA GLU A 16 -9.42 6.64 9.38
C GLU A 16 -9.51 7.00 7.89
N TRP A 17 -8.63 6.45 7.05
CA TRP A 17 -8.72 6.59 5.59
C TRP A 17 -9.98 5.94 5.01
N ALA A 18 -10.33 4.73 5.46
CA ALA A 18 -11.54 4.05 5.00
C ALA A 18 -12.80 4.86 5.32
N MET A 19 -12.93 5.34 6.57
CA MET A 19 -14.04 6.18 7.00
C MET A 19 -14.05 7.52 6.25
N THR A 20 -12.88 8.13 6.00
CA THR A 20 -12.77 9.34 5.18
C THR A 20 -13.39 9.09 3.81
N GLU A 21 -12.94 8.06 3.10
CA GLU A 21 -13.42 7.78 1.75
C GLU A 21 -14.91 7.41 1.73
N LEU A 22 -15.40 6.66 2.71
CA LEU A 22 -16.82 6.34 2.78
C LEU A 22 -17.69 7.57 3.06
N LEU A 23 -17.24 8.51 3.90
CA LEU A 23 -17.98 9.76 4.16
C LEU A 23 -17.96 10.70 2.95
N ARG A 24 -16.89 10.68 2.16
CA ARG A 24 -16.77 11.41 0.90
C ARG A 24 -17.61 10.79 -0.23
N ASN A 25 -17.93 9.50 -0.13
CA ASN A 25 -18.67 8.75 -1.13
C ASN A 25 -19.94 8.11 -0.52
N PRO A 26 -21.03 8.87 -0.34
CA PRO A 26 -22.25 8.40 0.32
C PRO A 26 -22.87 7.14 -0.31
N ASP A 27 -22.79 7.00 -1.64
CA ASP A 27 -23.29 5.82 -2.35
C ASP A 27 -22.51 4.56 -1.98
N THR A 28 -21.19 4.67 -1.84
CA THR A 28 -20.32 3.58 -1.40
C THR A 28 -20.58 3.22 0.06
N MET A 29 -20.78 4.20 0.92
CA MET A 29 -21.20 3.99 2.31
C MET A 29 -22.55 3.25 2.37
N ALA A 30 -23.52 3.65 1.56
CA ALA A 30 -24.84 3.03 1.51
C ALA A 30 -24.77 1.56 1.08
N LYS A 31 -23.98 1.23 0.05
CA LYS A 31 -23.74 -0.15 -0.40
C LYS A 31 -23.08 -1.02 0.68
N ALA A 32 -22.03 -0.50 1.34
CA ALA A 32 -21.37 -1.22 2.43
C ALA A 32 -22.33 -1.47 3.60
N LYS A 33 -23.17 -0.49 3.93
CA LYS A 33 -24.18 -0.61 4.97
C LYS A 33 -25.26 -1.62 4.61
N GLN A 34 -25.72 -1.61 3.36
CA GLN A 34 -26.69 -2.57 2.83
C GLN A 34 -26.16 -4.01 2.96
N GLU A 35 -24.93 -4.28 2.50
CA GLU A 35 -24.31 -5.61 2.64
C GLU A 35 -24.26 -6.09 4.10
N LEU A 36 -23.87 -5.20 5.01
CA LEU A 36 -23.81 -5.51 6.45
C LEU A 36 -25.20 -5.80 7.02
N THR A 37 -26.20 -5.02 6.67
CA THR A 37 -27.58 -5.22 7.13
C THR A 37 -28.17 -6.52 6.59
N GLU A 38 -27.93 -6.85 5.32
CA GLU A 38 -28.41 -8.10 4.70
C GLU A 38 -27.72 -9.35 5.27
N THR A 39 -26.42 -9.25 5.59
CA THR A 39 -25.64 -10.39 6.06
C THR A 39 -25.80 -10.67 7.56
N LEU A 40 -25.91 -9.61 8.37
CA LEU A 40 -25.90 -9.69 9.83
C LEU A 40 -27.30 -9.53 10.46
N GLY A 41 -28.20 -8.79 9.81
CA GLY A 41 -29.44 -8.30 10.44
C GLY A 41 -29.22 -6.98 11.20
N ILE A 42 -30.29 -6.26 11.52
CA ILE A 42 -30.21 -4.92 12.14
C ILE A 42 -29.85 -5.05 13.62
N GLY A 43 -28.72 -4.45 14.03
CA GLY A 43 -28.31 -4.35 15.43
C GLY A 43 -27.57 -5.57 15.97
N GLU A 44 -27.27 -6.52 15.10
CA GLU A 44 -26.47 -7.70 15.42
C GLU A 44 -24.97 -7.39 15.36
N SER A 45 -24.21 -8.13 16.16
CA SER A 45 -22.78 -7.90 16.30
C SER A 45 -21.98 -8.70 15.28
N ILE A 46 -21.11 -8.04 14.52
CA ILE A 46 -20.20 -8.73 13.60
C ILE A 46 -19.27 -9.70 14.35
N GLN A 47 -19.15 -10.91 13.81
CA GLN A 47 -18.19 -11.93 14.23
C GLN A 47 -17.18 -12.21 13.11
N GLU A 48 -16.05 -12.80 13.49
CA GLU A 48 -14.98 -13.13 12.53
C GLU A 48 -15.43 -14.10 11.43
N LYS A 49 -16.33 -15.04 11.75
CA LYS A 49 -16.93 -15.98 10.79
C LYS A 49 -17.76 -15.28 9.70
N ASP A 50 -18.14 -14.02 9.91
CA ASP A 50 -18.96 -13.27 8.96
C ASP A 50 -18.12 -12.58 7.89
N ILE A 51 -16.83 -12.32 8.16
CA ILE A 51 -15.90 -11.62 7.26
C ILE A 51 -15.90 -12.18 5.83
N PRO A 52 -15.86 -13.51 5.60
CA PRO A 52 -15.88 -14.06 4.24
C PRO A 52 -17.18 -13.78 3.47
N ARG A 53 -18.26 -13.41 4.17
CA ARG A 53 -19.57 -13.10 3.59
C ARG A 53 -19.75 -11.60 3.27
N LEU A 54 -18.70 -10.79 3.43
CA LEU A 54 -18.72 -9.34 3.23
C LEU A 54 -17.79 -8.89 2.08
N PRO A 55 -18.00 -9.35 0.84
CA PRO A 55 -17.10 -9.06 -0.29
C PRO A 55 -16.98 -7.57 -0.62
N TYR A 56 -18.04 -6.78 -0.48
CA TYR A 56 -18.01 -5.34 -0.73
C TYR A 56 -17.21 -4.61 0.36
N LEU A 57 -17.36 -4.97 1.63
CA LEU A 57 -16.51 -4.45 2.70
C LEU A 57 -15.03 -4.79 2.46
N GLN A 58 -14.73 -6.01 2.01
CA GLN A 58 -13.36 -6.38 1.63
C GLN A 58 -12.85 -5.51 0.48
N ALA A 59 -13.69 -5.24 -0.52
CA ALA A 59 -13.36 -4.38 -1.64
C ALA A 59 -13.09 -2.92 -1.20
N VAL A 60 -13.86 -2.39 -0.26
CA VAL A 60 -13.65 -1.07 0.36
C VAL A 60 -12.29 -1.01 1.04
N LEU A 61 -11.91 -2.03 1.81
CA LEU A 61 -10.60 -2.11 2.46
C LEU A 61 -9.46 -2.20 1.44
N LYS A 62 -9.62 -3.01 0.39
CA LYS A 62 -8.63 -3.13 -0.70
C LYS A 62 -8.42 -1.79 -1.40
N GLU A 63 -9.49 -1.09 -1.75
CA GLU A 63 -9.41 0.22 -2.39
C GLU A 63 -8.81 1.27 -1.46
N THR A 64 -9.16 1.24 -0.17
CA THR A 64 -8.54 2.11 0.83
C THR A 64 -7.03 1.91 0.87
N MET A 65 -6.57 0.66 0.94
CA MET A 65 -5.13 0.36 1.00
C MET A 65 -4.39 0.59 -0.32
N GLN A 66 -5.08 0.54 -1.46
CA GLN A 66 -4.52 0.93 -2.74
C GLN A 66 -4.31 2.44 -2.79
N LEU A 67 -5.36 3.21 -2.53
CA LEU A 67 -5.32 4.66 -2.64
C LEU A 67 -4.47 5.27 -1.52
N HIS A 68 -4.52 4.70 -0.31
CA HIS A 68 -3.83 5.19 0.88
C HIS A 68 -2.90 4.11 1.46
N PRO A 69 -1.81 3.75 0.74
CA PRO A 69 -0.90 2.70 1.20
C PRO A 69 -0.16 3.19 2.45
N ILE A 70 -0.40 2.55 3.59
CA ILE A 70 0.20 2.94 4.87
C ILE A 70 1.72 2.96 4.79
N ALA A 71 2.36 2.06 4.04
CA ALA A 71 3.79 2.09 3.78
C ALA A 71 4.07 2.45 2.30
N PRO A 72 4.05 3.75 1.92
CA PRO A 72 4.06 4.17 0.52
C PRO A 72 5.35 3.82 -0.24
N LEU A 73 6.47 3.66 0.48
CA LEU A 73 7.79 3.33 -0.06
C LEU A 73 8.27 1.90 0.26
N LEU A 74 7.44 1.12 0.97
CA LEU A 74 7.80 -0.18 1.55
C LEU A 74 9.16 -0.13 2.30
N LEU A 75 9.70 -1.28 2.70
CA LEU A 75 10.99 -1.35 3.38
C LEU A 75 12.15 -1.55 2.38
N PRO A 76 13.27 -0.79 2.49
CA PRO A 76 14.40 -0.87 1.57
C PRO A 76 15.01 -2.27 1.44
N ARG A 77 15.58 -2.57 0.26
CA ARG A 77 16.16 -3.89 -0.09
C ARG A 77 17.57 -3.76 -0.68
N SER A 78 18.54 -4.49 -0.16
CA SER A 78 19.62 -5.14 -0.94
C SER A 78 20.50 -5.94 0.01
N ARG A 79 20.79 -7.19 -0.37
CA ARG A 79 21.72 -8.06 0.37
C ARG A 79 22.83 -8.62 -0.49
N ILE A 80 22.65 -8.61 -1.81
CA ILE A 80 23.52 -9.23 -2.81
C ILE A 80 23.49 -8.38 -4.08
N ASP A 81 24.52 -8.52 -4.91
CA ASP A 81 24.45 -8.05 -6.29
C ASP A 81 23.31 -8.78 -6.99
N VAL A 82 22.42 -8.05 -7.65
CA VAL A 82 21.29 -8.63 -8.37
C VAL A 82 21.05 -7.88 -9.67
N GLU A 83 20.77 -8.62 -10.74
CA GLU A 83 20.33 -8.00 -11.99
C GLU A 83 18.79 -7.93 -12.01
N VAL A 84 18.25 -6.72 -12.22
CA VAL A 84 16.82 -6.47 -12.34
C VAL A 84 16.59 -5.70 -13.64
N CYS A 85 15.81 -6.26 -14.56
CA CYS A 85 15.47 -5.61 -15.84
C CYS A 85 16.68 -5.11 -16.66
N GLY A 86 17.81 -5.83 -16.62
CA GLY A 86 19.06 -5.43 -17.29
C GLY A 86 19.92 -4.43 -16.52
N TYR A 87 19.51 -4.03 -15.31
CA TYR A 87 20.31 -3.21 -14.40
C TYR A 87 20.98 -4.10 -13.35
N THR A 88 22.30 -4.01 -13.25
CA THR A 88 23.02 -4.57 -12.10
C THR A 88 22.83 -3.63 -10.91
N ILE A 89 22.15 -4.12 -9.87
CA ILE A 89 22.01 -3.47 -8.57
C ILE A 89 23.12 -4.02 -7.67
N PRO A 90 24.12 -3.21 -7.30
CA PRO A 90 25.18 -3.66 -6.42
C PRO A 90 24.65 -4.01 -5.02
N LYS A 91 25.36 -4.92 -4.37
CA LYS A 91 25.22 -5.24 -2.96
C LYS A 91 25.27 -3.95 -2.14
N HIS A 92 24.44 -3.86 -1.10
CA HIS A 92 24.28 -2.70 -0.23
C HIS A 92 23.56 -1.48 -0.84
N THR A 93 23.16 -1.52 -2.11
CA THR A 93 22.31 -0.48 -2.71
C THR A 93 20.90 -0.53 -2.15
N GLN A 94 20.40 0.54 -1.52
CA GLN A 94 19.00 0.54 -1.08
C GLN A 94 18.03 0.60 -2.27
N VAL A 95 17.22 -0.43 -2.44
CA VAL A 95 16.10 -0.47 -3.40
C VAL A 95 14.81 -0.19 -2.65
N ILE A 96 14.11 0.85 -3.07
CA ILE A 96 12.85 1.31 -2.50
C ILE A 96 11.75 1.05 -3.53
N VAL A 97 10.64 0.45 -3.10
CA VAL A 97 9.50 0.17 -3.98
C VAL A 97 8.44 1.23 -3.71
N ASN A 98 8.21 2.11 -4.69
CA ASN A 98 7.22 3.17 -4.56
C ASN A 98 5.80 2.63 -4.82
N ALA A 99 5.23 1.97 -3.80
CA ALA A 99 3.87 1.42 -3.85
C ALA A 99 2.82 2.51 -4.11
N TRP A 100 3.03 3.73 -3.59
CA TRP A 100 2.13 4.86 -3.83
C TRP A 100 2.04 5.24 -5.31
N ALA A 101 3.17 5.28 -6.02
CA ALA A 101 3.19 5.58 -7.45
C ALA A 101 2.58 4.43 -8.27
N ILE A 102 2.92 3.18 -7.93
CA ILE A 102 2.37 1.99 -8.61
C ILE A 102 0.84 1.94 -8.47
N ALA A 103 0.32 2.24 -7.29
CA ALA A 103 -1.12 2.26 -7.02
C ALA A 103 -1.87 3.35 -7.79
N ARG A 104 -1.17 4.38 -8.28
CA ARG A 104 -1.74 5.51 -9.03
C ARG A 104 -1.40 5.50 -10.52
N ASP A 105 -0.71 4.48 -11.00
CA ASP A 105 -0.29 4.41 -12.39
C ASP A 105 -1.49 4.05 -13.30
N PRO A 106 -1.87 4.95 -14.23
CA PRO A 106 -3.00 4.71 -15.14
C PRO A 106 -2.76 3.55 -16.11
N MET A 107 -1.53 3.05 -16.22
CA MET A 107 -1.22 1.83 -16.97
C MET A 107 -1.86 0.58 -16.34
N TYR A 108 -2.05 0.57 -15.02
CA TYR A 108 -2.55 -0.59 -14.27
C TYR A 108 -3.92 -0.35 -13.63
N TRP A 109 -4.25 0.90 -13.33
CA TRP A 109 -5.47 1.26 -12.62
C TRP A 109 -6.31 2.24 -13.44
N ASP A 110 -7.50 1.80 -13.87
CA ASP A 110 -8.50 2.70 -14.46
C ASP A 110 -8.96 3.72 -13.42
N LYS A 111 -8.97 5.00 -13.82
CA LYS A 111 -9.26 6.17 -12.96
C LYS A 111 -8.53 6.04 -11.61
N PRO A 112 -7.18 6.10 -11.61
CA PRO A 112 -6.35 5.67 -10.48
C PRO A 112 -6.48 6.54 -9.22
N THR A 113 -7.07 7.73 -9.35
CA THR A 113 -7.26 8.68 -8.25
C THR A 113 -8.70 8.66 -7.70
N GLN A 114 -9.59 7.84 -8.27
CA GLN A 114 -10.98 7.71 -7.81
C GLN A 114 -11.11 6.53 -6.87
N PHE A 115 -11.78 6.74 -5.74
CA PHE A 115 -12.15 5.66 -4.83
C PHE A 115 -13.29 4.82 -5.43
N LYS A 116 -12.97 3.62 -5.93
CA LYS A 116 -13.89 2.73 -6.63
C LYS A 116 -13.71 1.27 -6.16
N PRO A 117 -14.30 0.89 -5.02
CA PRO A 117 -14.25 -0.48 -4.51
C PRO A 117 -14.68 -1.54 -5.53
N GLU A 118 -15.58 -1.20 -6.45
CA GLU A 118 -16.08 -2.09 -7.50
C GLU A 118 -14.97 -2.75 -8.33
N ARG A 119 -13.75 -2.18 -8.38
CA ARG A 119 -12.60 -2.79 -9.07
C ARG A 119 -12.11 -4.10 -8.45
N PHE A 120 -12.44 -4.33 -7.17
CA PHE A 120 -12.05 -5.53 -6.43
C PHE A 120 -13.15 -6.57 -6.33
N ILE A 121 -14.37 -6.25 -6.77
CA ILE A 121 -15.46 -7.21 -6.88
C ILE A 121 -15.16 -8.19 -8.02
N ASP A 122 -15.27 -9.48 -7.74
CA ASP A 122 -14.92 -10.59 -8.65
C ASP A 122 -13.49 -10.55 -9.22
N SER A 123 -12.62 -9.73 -8.61
CA SER A 123 -11.24 -9.57 -9.01
C SER A 123 -10.37 -10.68 -8.42
N LYS A 124 -9.35 -11.10 -9.19
CA LYS A 124 -8.33 -12.04 -8.70
C LYS A 124 -7.30 -11.37 -7.77
N VAL A 125 -7.37 -10.05 -7.59
CA VAL A 125 -6.44 -9.28 -6.76
C VAL A 125 -6.78 -9.46 -5.28
N ASP A 126 -5.76 -9.78 -4.48
CA ASP A 126 -5.93 -10.07 -3.07
C ASP A 126 -4.84 -9.43 -2.20
N PHE A 127 -5.09 -9.33 -0.89
CA PHE A 127 -4.14 -8.75 0.07
C PHE A 127 -2.81 -9.52 0.10
N ARG A 128 -2.90 -10.84 -0.08
CA ARG A 128 -1.76 -11.72 -0.24
C ARG A 128 -1.58 -12.02 -1.72
N ASP A 129 -0.37 -11.78 -2.21
CA ASP A 129 0.01 -12.22 -3.54
C ASP A 129 0.09 -13.75 -3.57
N ARG A 130 -0.45 -14.36 -4.63
CA ARG A 130 -0.38 -15.82 -4.84
C ARG A 130 1.00 -16.25 -5.35
N ILE A 131 2.07 -15.69 -4.82
CA ILE A 131 3.41 -16.28 -4.94
C ILE A 131 3.42 -17.53 -4.06
N GLY A 132 2.69 -18.56 -4.52
CA GLY A 132 2.70 -19.88 -3.93
C GLY A 132 4.12 -20.42 -3.93
N ASP A 133 4.50 -20.98 -2.78
CA ASP A 133 5.48 -22.04 -2.58
C ASP A 133 6.77 -22.02 -3.45
N HIS A 134 7.88 -21.69 -2.79
CA HIS A 134 9.26 -22.05 -3.13
C HIS A 134 9.81 -21.84 -4.58
N ARG A 135 10.94 -21.10 -4.64
CA ARG A 135 11.98 -21.05 -5.72
C ARG A 135 11.80 -20.09 -6.91
N SER A 136 10.65 -19.47 -7.13
CA SER A 136 10.39 -18.75 -8.40
C SER A 136 11.08 -17.40 -8.58
N VAL A 137 11.34 -16.61 -7.52
CA VAL A 137 12.03 -15.30 -7.68
C VAL A 137 13.51 -15.48 -8.05
N THR A 138 14.17 -16.51 -7.52
CA THR A 138 15.56 -16.84 -7.88
C THR A 138 15.65 -17.41 -9.30
N LEU A 139 14.63 -18.16 -9.76
CA LEU A 139 14.55 -18.71 -11.11
C LEU A 139 14.15 -17.67 -12.18
N LEU A 140 13.35 -16.66 -11.84
CA LEU A 140 13.02 -15.56 -12.76
C LEU A 140 14.25 -14.67 -13.04
N VAL A 141 15.10 -14.47 -12.03
CA VAL A 141 16.39 -13.78 -12.18
C VAL A 141 17.43 -14.67 -12.87
N ALA A 142 17.44 -15.99 -12.63
CA ALA A 142 18.38 -16.91 -13.26
C ALA A 142 18.08 -17.24 -14.73
N ARG A 143 16.82 -17.10 -15.20
CA ARG A 143 16.46 -17.40 -16.60
C ARG A 143 16.69 -16.25 -17.58
N LEU A 144 17.11 -15.07 -17.12
CA LEU A 144 17.54 -13.96 -17.99
C LEU A 144 19.06 -13.96 -18.28
N SER A 145 19.82 -14.87 -17.66
CA SER A 145 21.28 -14.94 -17.78
C SER A 145 21.84 -15.47 -19.11
N HIS A 146 20.99 -15.76 -20.12
CA HIS A 146 21.44 -16.44 -21.34
C HIS A 146 21.64 -15.57 -22.60
N VAL A 147 21.45 -14.25 -22.55
CA VAL A 147 21.60 -13.42 -23.78
C VAL A 147 22.64 -12.29 -23.69
N ALA A 148 23.16 -11.91 -22.52
CA ALA A 148 24.05 -10.76 -22.40
C ALA A 148 25.52 -11.08 -22.05
N CYS A 149 26.06 -12.24 -22.45
CA CYS A 149 27.42 -12.66 -22.05
C CYS A 149 28.52 -12.50 -23.14
N SER A 150 28.25 -11.97 -24.34
CA SER A 150 29.28 -11.85 -25.39
C SER A 150 29.80 -10.44 -25.67
N ILE A 151 29.03 -9.37 -25.36
CA ILE A 151 29.38 -8.01 -25.82
C ILE A 151 30.11 -7.18 -24.74
N THR A 152 29.88 -7.46 -23.45
CA THR A 152 30.38 -6.60 -22.35
C THR A 152 31.83 -6.86 -21.94
N ARG A 153 32.47 -7.95 -22.37
CA ARG A 153 33.88 -8.23 -22.03
C ARG A 153 34.92 -7.46 -22.86
N ARG A 154 34.57 -6.99 -24.07
CA ARG A 154 35.54 -6.30 -24.95
C ARG A 154 35.64 -4.79 -24.71
N LEU A 155 34.57 -4.14 -24.24
CA LEU A 155 34.54 -2.68 -24.05
C LEU A 155 35.13 -2.24 -22.69
N LEU A 156 34.92 -3.01 -21.62
CA LEU A 156 35.40 -2.68 -20.27
C LEU A 156 36.91 -2.80 -20.08
N ARG A 157 37.63 -3.57 -20.92
CA ARG A 157 39.10 -3.65 -20.89
C ARG A 157 39.82 -2.47 -21.56
N ARG A 158 39.15 -1.72 -22.45
CA ARG A 158 39.77 -0.56 -23.14
C ARG A 158 39.62 0.75 -22.36
N GLN A 159 38.55 0.93 -21.58
CA GLN A 159 38.31 2.20 -20.88
C GLN A 159 38.99 2.31 -19.51
N SER A 160 39.30 1.18 -18.85
CA SER A 160 39.91 1.16 -17.51
C SER A 160 41.40 1.56 -17.50
N LEU A 161 42.13 1.43 -18.61
CA LEU A 161 43.55 1.81 -18.72
C LEU A 161 43.78 3.32 -18.94
N MET A 162 42.80 4.06 -19.45
CA MET A 162 42.91 5.50 -19.70
C MET A 162 42.63 6.33 -18.43
N ALA A 163 41.65 5.91 -17.63
CA ALA A 163 41.28 6.61 -16.39
C ALA A 163 42.37 6.52 -15.30
N TYR A 164 43.13 5.42 -15.28
CA TYR A 164 44.17 5.19 -14.26
C TYR A 164 45.39 6.12 -14.43
N ARG A 165 45.63 6.67 -15.62
CA ARG A 165 46.77 7.59 -15.89
C ARG A 165 46.51 9.05 -15.51
N LEU A 166 45.26 9.45 -15.30
CA LEU A 166 44.89 10.84 -15.01
C LEU A 166 44.83 11.17 -13.50
N LEU A 167 44.79 10.17 -12.62
CA LEU A 167 44.65 10.35 -11.16
C LEU A 167 45.96 10.59 -10.40
N ARG A 168 47.08 10.88 -11.08
CA ARG A 168 48.41 11.03 -10.44
C ARG A 168 48.96 12.46 -10.39
N ARG A 169 48.13 13.50 -10.55
CA ARG A 169 48.55 14.91 -10.39
C ARG A 169 47.75 15.62 -9.28
N PRO A 170 48.35 15.91 -8.11
CA PRO A 170 47.63 16.42 -6.93
C PRO A 170 47.17 17.89 -7.01
N SER A 171 47.46 18.64 -8.07
CA SER A 171 47.26 20.10 -8.10
C SER A 171 45.92 20.59 -8.69
N LEU A 172 44.97 19.70 -9.01
CA LEU A 172 43.67 20.07 -9.60
C LEU A 172 42.45 19.76 -8.72
N VAL A 173 42.64 19.37 -7.46
CA VAL A 173 41.55 19.04 -6.52
C VAL A 173 40.80 20.29 -5.99
N ALA A 174 41.31 21.51 -6.25
CA ALA A 174 40.82 22.73 -5.63
C ALA A 174 39.64 23.46 -6.32
N ARG A 175 38.91 22.83 -7.26
CA ARG A 175 37.70 23.44 -7.86
C ARG A 175 36.56 22.46 -8.03
N LEU A 176 36.02 21.97 -6.92
CA LEU A 176 34.72 21.28 -6.90
C LEU A 176 33.68 22.21 -6.28
N ALA A 177 32.93 22.90 -7.14
CA ALA A 177 31.62 23.45 -6.80
C ALA A 177 30.64 22.31 -6.48
N PRO A 178 29.60 22.52 -5.65
CA PRO A 178 28.66 21.46 -5.29
C PRO A 178 27.94 20.94 -6.53
N LEU A 179 28.00 19.61 -6.73
CA LEU A 179 27.31 18.93 -7.84
C LEU A 179 25.79 19.13 -7.72
N PRO A 180 25.08 19.47 -8.81
CA PRO A 180 23.63 19.60 -8.78
C PRO A 180 22.98 18.22 -8.65
N VAL A 181 21.90 18.15 -7.87
CA VAL A 181 21.00 16.98 -7.80
C VAL A 181 20.49 16.69 -9.20
N ALA A 182 21.12 15.71 -9.87
CA ALA A 182 20.72 15.27 -11.19
C ALA A 182 19.33 14.62 -11.09
N ARG A 183 18.36 15.17 -11.84
CA ARG A 183 17.09 14.51 -12.12
C ARG A 183 17.37 13.14 -12.73
N LEU A 184 17.15 12.08 -11.97
CA LEU A 184 17.11 10.72 -12.50
C LEU A 184 15.78 10.55 -13.25
N ALA A 185 15.77 10.87 -14.54
CA ALA A 185 14.76 10.33 -15.43
C ALA A 185 15.06 8.83 -15.63
N PRO A 186 14.08 7.92 -15.49
CA PRO A 186 14.31 6.49 -15.64
C PRO A 186 14.50 6.16 -17.13
N VAL A 187 15.74 5.99 -17.56
CA VAL A 187 16.05 5.44 -18.88
C VAL A 187 15.89 3.93 -18.77
N LEU A 188 14.81 3.37 -19.34
CA LEU A 188 14.63 1.92 -19.55
C LEU A 188 15.52 1.40 -20.70
N PRO A 189 15.89 0.11 -20.74
CA PRO A 189 16.49 -0.48 -21.93
C PRO A 189 15.44 -0.48 -23.05
N GLN A 190 15.83 -0.13 -24.27
CA GLN A 190 14.88 -0.07 -25.38
C GLN A 190 14.23 -1.44 -25.63
N GLY A 191 12.91 -1.52 -25.44
CA GLY A 191 12.09 -2.70 -25.76
C GLY A 191 11.44 -3.43 -24.58
N THR A 192 11.73 -3.09 -23.33
CA THR A 192 11.04 -3.68 -22.16
C THR A 192 9.95 -2.75 -21.63
N SER A 193 8.69 -3.18 -21.76
CA SER A 193 7.53 -2.49 -21.18
C SER A 193 7.40 -2.88 -19.71
N TRP A 194 7.25 -1.88 -18.82
CA TRP A 194 6.93 -2.08 -17.39
C TRP A 194 5.75 -3.04 -17.19
N LYS A 195 4.80 -3.04 -18.15
CA LYS A 195 3.62 -3.90 -18.15
C LYS A 195 3.96 -5.39 -18.00
N LYS A 196 5.01 -5.87 -18.68
CA LYS A 196 5.45 -7.28 -18.61
C LYS A 196 6.10 -7.68 -17.28
N PHE A 197 6.56 -6.72 -16.47
CA PHE A 197 7.18 -6.98 -15.17
C PHE A 197 6.13 -7.11 -14.06
N LEU A 198 5.13 -6.22 -14.07
CA LEU A 198 4.04 -6.23 -13.09
C LEU A 198 2.96 -7.28 -13.43
N GLU A 199 2.76 -7.59 -14.71
CA GLU A 199 1.97 -8.75 -15.19
C GLU A 199 2.88 -9.97 -15.34
N SER A 200 3.28 -10.59 -14.21
CA SER A 200 4.08 -11.82 -14.30
C SER A 200 3.22 -12.99 -14.82
N PRO A 201 3.76 -13.91 -15.63
CA PRO A 201 3.06 -15.12 -16.08
C PRO A 201 2.66 -16.07 -14.93
N LEU A 202 3.05 -15.76 -13.68
CA LEU A 202 2.63 -16.48 -12.47
C LEU A 202 1.28 -15.98 -11.91
N GLY A 203 0.60 -15.05 -12.58
CA GLY A 203 -0.71 -14.53 -12.14
C GLY A 203 -0.63 -13.64 -10.90
N THR A 204 0.57 -13.13 -10.61
CA THR A 204 0.86 -12.27 -9.45
C THR A 204 0.63 -10.82 -9.87
N ASN A 205 -0.41 -10.18 -9.32
CA ASN A 205 -0.62 -8.77 -9.56
C ASN A 205 0.26 -7.93 -8.61
N LEU A 206 1.44 -7.54 -9.07
CA LEU A 206 2.36 -6.69 -8.31
C LEU A 206 1.93 -5.21 -8.31
N SER A 207 0.81 -4.86 -8.96
CA SER A 207 0.26 -3.49 -8.87
C SER A 207 -0.42 -3.21 -7.54
N PHE A 208 -0.70 -4.24 -6.73
CA PHE A 208 -1.32 -4.15 -5.41
C PHE A 208 -0.50 -4.91 -4.36
N MET A 209 0.23 -4.19 -3.50
CA MET A 209 1.12 -4.78 -2.47
C MET A 209 0.98 -4.05 -1.13
N PRO A 210 -0.21 -3.98 -0.52
CA PRO A 210 -0.44 -3.19 0.69
C PRO A 210 0.36 -3.70 1.91
N PHE A 211 0.74 -4.98 1.90
CA PHE A 211 1.56 -5.63 2.94
C PHE A 211 2.94 -6.06 2.44
N GLY A 212 3.36 -5.56 1.28
CA GLY A 212 4.52 -6.08 0.56
C GLY A 212 4.23 -7.41 -0.16
N SER A 213 5.28 -8.12 -0.54
CA SER A 213 5.21 -9.33 -1.38
C SER A 213 6.36 -10.31 -1.08
N GLY A 214 6.13 -11.60 -1.35
CA GLY A 214 7.13 -12.67 -1.26
C GLY A 214 7.67 -12.93 0.14
N ARG A 215 8.96 -13.31 0.27
CA ARG A 215 9.57 -13.79 1.54
C ARG A 215 9.55 -12.80 2.72
N ARG A 216 9.19 -11.54 2.47
CA ARG A 216 9.17 -10.48 3.48
C ARG A 216 7.83 -9.75 3.48
N ILE A 217 6.77 -10.42 3.00
CA ILE A 217 5.39 -10.02 3.25
C ILE A 217 5.19 -9.89 4.76
N TRP A 218 4.40 -8.90 5.17
CA TRP A 218 4.20 -8.65 6.60
C TRP A 218 3.52 -9.85 7.27
N PRO A 219 4.13 -10.44 8.32
CA PRO A 219 3.66 -11.70 8.91
C PRO A 219 2.32 -11.57 9.63
N GLY A 220 1.89 -10.36 9.98
CA GLY A 220 0.60 -10.10 10.62
C GLY A 220 -0.58 -9.94 9.66
N LEU A 221 -0.40 -10.13 8.35
CA LEU A 221 -1.40 -9.80 7.31
C LEU A 221 -2.79 -10.33 7.66
N ASP A 222 -2.89 -11.61 7.99
CA ASP A 222 -4.18 -12.24 8.28
C ASP A 222 -4.87 -11.59 9.48
N LEU A 223 -4.11 -11.23 10.52
CA LEU A 223 -4.61 -10.54 11.70
C LEU A 223 -5.07 -9.11 11.37
N ALA A 224 -4.30 -8.33 10.60
CA ALA A 224 -4.72 -6.98 10.25
C ALA A 224 -5.98 -6.99 9.40
N VAL A 225 -6.09 -7.87 8.39
CA VAL A 225 -7.30 -7.95 7.57
C VAL A 225 -8.53 -8.28 8.43
N ARG A 226 -8.39 -9.20 9.41
CA ARG A 226 -9.45 -9.52 10.37
C ARG A 226 -9.83 -8.32 11.22
N MET A 227 -8.85 -7.69 11.86
CA MET A 227 -9.06 -6.50 12.70
C MET A 227 -9.72 -5.37 11.92
N LEU A 228 -9.18 -5.03 10.74
CA LEU A 228 -9.71 -3.97 9.88
C LEU A 228 -11.15 -4.24 9.47
N SER A 229 -11.46 -5.48 9.08
CA SER A 229 -12.82 -5.87 8.71
C SER A 229 -13.79 -5.71 9.87
N LEU A 230 -13.43 -6.19 11.07
CA LEU A 230 -14.28 -6.09 12.25
C LEU A 230 -14.47 -4.64 12.70
N PHE A 231 -13.40 -3.84 12.72
CA PHE A 231 -13.47 -2.43 13.10
C PHE A 231 -14.33 -1.64 12.12
N LEU A 232 -14.06 -1.75 10.82
CA LEU A 232 -14.78 -1.00 9.79
C LEU A 232 -16.25 -1.41 9.74
N ALA A 233 -16.55 -2.71 9.74
CA ALA A 233 -17.92 -3.21 9.78
C ALA A 233 -18.68 -2.69 11.00
N SER A 234 -18.07 -2.74 12.18
CA SER A 234 -18.71 -2.26 13.42
C SER A 234 -19.05 -0.78 13.33
N LEU A 235 -18.14 0.05 12.78
CA LEU A 235 -18.36 1.49 12.60
C LEU A 235 -19.48 1.81 11.60
N ILE A 236 -19.57 1.05 10.50
CA ILE A 236 -20.61 1.27 9.46
C ILE A 236 -21.97 0.72 9.91
N HIS A 237 -21.97 -0.45 10.55
CA HIS A 237 -23.20 -1.17 10.90
C HIS A 237 -23.96 -0.48 12.04
N HIS A 238 -23.26 -0.10 13.11
CA HIS A 238 -23.92 0.42 14.32
C HIS A 238 -24.20 1.92 14.29
N PHE A 239 -23.52 2.67 13.42
CA PHE A 239 -23.61 4.13 13.39
C PHE A 239 -24.01 4.66 12.01
N ASN A 240 -24.86 5.68 12.04
CA ASN A 240 -24.92 6.70 11.00
C ASN A 240 -23.89 7.77 11.34
N TRP A 241 -23.39 8.49 10.34
CA TRP A 241 -22.34 9.48 10.54
C TRP A 241 -22.79 10.84 10.03
N LYS A 242 -22.45 11.89 10.78
CA LYS A 242 -22.69 13.28 10.41
C LYS A 242 -21.38 14.06 10.47
N LEU A 243 -21.17 14.96 9.51
CA LEU A 243 -20.04 15.88 9.53
C LEU A 243 -20.36 17.10 10.41
N PRO A 244 -19.36 17.69 11.09
CA PRO A 244 -19.55 18.90 11.90
C PRO A 244 -19.91 20.12 11.02
N ASP A 245 -20.53 21.13 11.63
CA ASP A 245 -20.70 22.48 11.08
C ASP A 245 -21.30 22.59 9.66
N ARG A 246 -22.18 21.64 9.28
CA ARG A 246 -22.79 21.55 7.92
C ARG A 246 -21.77 21.38 6.79
N MET A 247 -20.58 20.86 7.10
CA MET A 247 -19.55 20.50 6.14
C MET A 247 -20.10 19.52 5.09
N ALA A 248 -19.79 19.75 3.81
CA ALA A 248 -20.15 18.84 2.73
C ALA A 248 -19.11 17.70 2.62
N PRO A 249 -19.46 16.54 2.04
CA PRO A 249 -18.51 15.45 1.81
C PRO A 249 -17.24 15.89 1.06
N GLU A 250 -17.36 16.84 0.14
CA GLU A 250 -16.26 17.33 -0.69
C GLU A 250 -15.24 18.15 0.11
N ASP A 251 -15.67 18.76 1.22
CA ASP A 251 -14.86 19.62 2.09
C ASP A 251 -13.93 18.83 3.02
N ILE A 252 -14.12 17.51 3.14
CA ILE A 252 -13.28 16.65 3.97
C ILE A 252 -11.84 16.66 3.43
N ASP A 253 -10.90 17.09 4.25
CA ASP A 253 -9.48 17.11 3.89
C ASP A 253 -8.97 15.69 3.59
N VAL A 254 -8.29 15.54 2.46
CA VAL A 254 -7.66 14.30 2.01
C VAL A 254 -6.16 14.45 1.80
N LYS A 255 -5.57 15.49 2.38
CA LYS A 255 -4.12 15.68 2.30
C LYS A 255 -3.45 14.65 3.18
N ASP A 256 -2.39 14.09 2.64
CA ASP A 256 -1.54 13.14 3.31
C ASP A 256 -0.32 13.82 3.93
N LYS A 257 0.09 13.32 5.09
CA LYS A 257 1.37 13.62 5.72
C LYS A 257 2.30 12.46 5.46
N PHE A 258 3.28 12.67 4.59
CA PHE A 258 4.25 11.65 4.23
C PHE A 258 5.27 11.43 5.36
N GLY A 259 5.45 10.18 5.78
CA GLY A 259 6.40 9.76 6.81
C GLY A 259 6.78 8.31 6.63
N LEU A 260 7.19 7.63 7.71
CA LEU A 260 7.34 6.17 7.70
C LEU A 260 6.00 5.49 7.38
N THR A 261 4.90 6.08 7.87
CA THR A 261 3.53 5.72 7.52
C THR A 261 2.82 6.88 6.84
N LEU A 262 1.86 6.56 5.96
CA LEU A 262 0.99 7.55 5.31
C LEU A 262 -0.21 7.86 6.23
N GLN A 263 -0.20 9.05 6.82
CA GLN A 263 -1.25 9.52 7.73
C GLN A 263 -2.03 10.66 7.09
N LYS A 264 -3.24 10.95 7.59
CA LYS A 264 -3.93 12.19 7.22
C LYS A 264 -3.18 13.40 7.79
N ALA A 265 -3.17 14.50 7.04
CA ALA A 265 -2.63 15.77 7.50
C ALA A 265 -3.54 16.40 8.58
N VAL A 266 -4.85 16.26 8.41
CA VAL A 266 -5.88 16.70 9.35
C VAL A 266 -6.71 15.48 9.75
N ALA A 267 -6.84 15.23 11.05
CA ALA A 267 -7.61 14.09 11.56
C ALA A 267 -9.08 14.19 11.15
N LEU A 268 -9.70 13.05 10.83
CA LEU A 268 -11.11 12.98 10.49
C LEU A 268 -11.98 13.29 11.72
N VAL A 269 -12.90 14.24 11.58
CA VAL A 269 -13.92 14.54 12.59
C VAL A 269 -15.29 14.18 12.04
N ALA A 270 -15.95 13.20 12.66
CA ALA A 270 -17.30 12.78 12.32
C ALA A 270 -18.07 12.40 13.59
N ILE A 271 -19.36 12.72 13.61
CA ILE A 271 -20.24 12.54 14.77
C ILE A 271 -21.06 11.25 14.56
N PRO A 272 -20.89 10.23 15.41
CA PRO A 272 -21.66 8.99 15.31
C PRO A 272 -23.09 9.19 15.84
N VAL A 273 -24.06 8.64 15.11
CA VAL A 273 -25.48 8.58 15.46
C VAL A 273 -25.90 7.12 15.49
N VAL A 274 -26.20 6.60 16.68
CA VAL A 274 -26.52 5.18 16.89
C VAL A 274 -27.78 4.77 16.12
N VAL A 275 -27.69 3.67 15.35
CA VAL A 275 -28.82 3.12 14.57
C VAL A 275 -29.74 2.26 15.42
N ALA A 276 -29.18 1.44 16.32
CA ALA A 276 -29.93 0.58 17.23
C ALA A 276 -29.24 0.51 18.60
N LYS A 277 -30.02 0.46 19.69
CA LYS A 277 -29.46 0.28 21.04
C LYS A 277 -28.81 -1.10 21.12
N PRO A 278 -27.51 -1.18 21.41
CA PRO A 278 -26.86 -2.47 21.56
C PRO A 278 -27.42 -3.22 22.78
N SER A 279 -27.42 -4.56 22.74
CA SER A 279 -27.65 -5.38 23.93
C SER A 279 -26.65 -5.01 25.04
N SER A 280 -27.01 -5.20 26.31
CA SER A 280 -26.37 -4.60 27.49
C SER A 280 -24.83 -4.77 27.60
N LEU A 281 -24.27 -5.87 27.09
CA LEU A 281 -22.83 -6.14 27.03
C LEU A 281 -22.08 -5.29 26.00
N TYR A 282 -22.77 -4.88 24.93
CA TYR A 282 -22.18 -4.24 23.76
C TYR A 282 -22.03 -2.71 23.93
N ARG A 283 -22.67 -2.14 24.96
CA ARG A 283 -22.52 -0.74 25.37
C ARG A 283 -21.09 -0.40 25.81
N TYR A 284 -20.37 -1.35 26.40
CA TYR A 284 -18.99 -1.16 26.87
C TYR A 284 -17.96 -1.18 25.73
N CYS A 285 -18.08 -2.12 24.76
CA CYS A 285 -17.17 -2.18 23.61
C CYS A 285 -17.26 -0.93 22.71
N ILE A 286 -18.48 -0.47 22.42
CA ILE A 286 -18.71 0.72 21.59
C ILE A 286 -18.10 1.98 22.23
N THR A 287 -18.26 2.15 23.54
CA THR A 287 -17.70 3.32 24.25
C THR A 287 -16.17 3.34 24.18
N TYR A 288 -15.52 2.17 24.22
CA TYR A 288 -14.07 2.06 24.06
C TYR A 288 -13.60 2.34 22.63
N GLN A 289 -14.32 1.83 21.63
CA GLN A 289 -14.01 2.02 20.20
C GLN A 289 -14.13 3.50 19.77
N ILE A 290 -15.15 4.20 20.28
CA ILE A 290 -15.34 5.64 20.05
C ILE A 290 -14.23 6.45 20.75
N ASN A 291 -13.88 6.10 22.00
CA ASN A 291 -12.81 6.80 22.71
C ASN A 291 -11.46 6.64 22.01
N CYS A 292 -11.12 5.46 21.47
CA CYS A 292 -9.89 5.28 20.69
C CYS A 292 -9.84 6.16 19.42
N PHE A 293 -10.98 6.49 18.81
CA PHE A 293 -11.06 7.39 17.64
C PHE A 293 -11.09 8.88 18.02
N CYS A 294 -11.67 9.23 19.17
CA CYS A 294 -11.75 10.60 19.66
C CYS A 294 -10.47 11.08 20.38
N PHE A 295 -9.53 10.19 20.72
CA PHE A 295 -8.24 10.56 21.33
C PHE A 295 -7.21 11.05 20.30
N SER A 296 -7.54 12.13 19.60
CA SER A 296 -6.56 13.10 19.05
C SER A 296 -6.83 14.49 19.63
N ARG A 297 -7.05 14.54 20.95
CA ARG A 297 -6.98 15.75 21.74
C ARG A 297 -6.24 15.44 23.02
N HIS A 298 -4.92 15.60 22.98
CA HIS A 298 -4.12 16.27 24.00
C HIS A 298 -2.77 16.66 23.40
#